data_AF-D8RDJ6-F1
#
_entry.id   AF-D8RDJ6-F1
#
_cell.length_a   1.000
_cell.length_b   1.000
_cell.length_c   1.000
_cell.angle_alpha   90.00
_cell.angle_beta   90.00
_cell.angle_gamma   90.00
#
_symmetry.space_group_name_H-M   'P 1'
#
loop_
_entity.id
_entity.type
_entity.pdbx_description
1 polymer ?
#
loop_
_entity_poly.entity_id
_entity_poly.type
_entity_poly.pdbx_seq_one_letter_code
_entity_poly.pdbx_strand_id
1 'polypeptide(L)'
;MSGEAGSKAAMVMVGGGAGESYPEWSDYYLALYFALAFPLGRWLLDALVYQRLAACFIYPRKVKDRKKKLLKATESMWKLTYYTASEAFALYATAREPWFASSHGYWERWPGHTMTHELKLLYTFQGGFYVYSVAALLVWETRRKDFSVMMTHHVITIVLIAGSFITGCFRAGSLVLALHDASDVLLESAKLLKYSGSDVGASIAFALFALSWLLLRLIYFPFWIIWSTSYHCMEFLDFRNVKTVKIYYVFNTMLMSLLVLHVYWWVLICRMVLRQLQNNGTVGDDVRSDSEDD
;
A
#
# COMPACT_ATOMS: atom_id res chain seq x y z
N MET A 1 42.79 24.69 -17.18
CA MET A 1 41.87 23.53 -17.33
C MET A 1 41.81 22.61 -16.09
N SER A 2 42.43 22.96 -14.95
CA SER A 2 42.39 22.15 -13.72
C SER A 2 41.33 22.61 -12.69
N GLY A 3 40.68 23.77 -12.88
CA GLY A 3 39.74 24.34 -11.92
C GLY A 3 38.27 23.91 -12.11
N GLU A 4 37.90 23.47 -13.31
CA GLU A 4 36.50 23.13 -13.66
C GLU A 4 36.12 21.71 -13.23
N ALA A 5 37.09 20.79 -13.19
CA ALA A 5 36.89 19.43 -12.71
C ALA A 5 36.66 19.38 -11.19
N GLY A 6 37.30 20.27 -10.43
CA GLY A 6 37.11 20.40 -8.98
C GLY A 6 35.72 20.95 -8.60
N SER A 7 35.16 21.85 -9.43
CA SER A 7 33.83 22.44 -9.19
C SER A 7 32.70 21.43 -9.45
N LYS A 8 32.83 20.57 -10.48
CA LYS A 8 31.87 19.49 -10.72
C LYS A 8 31.96 18.37 -9.67
N ALA A 9 33.15 18.06 -9.15
CA ALA A 9 33.31 17.13 -8.04
C ALA A 9 32.75 17.68 -6.72
N ALA A 10 32.90 18.99 -6.46
CA ALA A 10 32.34 19.64 -5.27
C ALA A 10 30.82 19.78 -5.32
N MET A 11 30.23 19.99 -6.51
CA MET A 11 28.77 20.10 -6.67
C MET A 11 28.04 18.75 -6.56
N VAL A 12 28.75 17.63 -6.76
CA VAL A 12 28.22 16.27 -6.49
C VAL A 12 28.18 15.96 -4.98
N MET A 13 28.93 16.69 -4.15
CA MET A 13 29.05 16.43 -2.71
C MET A 13 28.07 17.23 -1.83
N VAL A 14 27.19 18.05 -2.42
CA VAL A 14 26.26 18.93 -1.66
C VAL A 14 24.87 18.29 -1.46
N GLY A 15 24.68 17.02 -1.86
CA GLY A 15 23.35 16.39 -1.86
C GLY A 15 23.21 15.07 -1.11
N GLY A 16 24.15 14.69 -0.24
CA GLY A 16 24.04 13.49 0.59
C GLY A 16 24.20 13.84 2.06
N GLY A 17 23.09 13.90 2.80
CA GLY A 17 23.16 13.98 4.26
C GLY A 17 23.89 12.76 4.83
N ALA A 18 24.61 12.93 5.94
CA ALA A 18 25.20 11.82 6.68
C ALA A 18 24.07 10.83 7.10
N GLY A 19 23.86 9.77 6.32
CA GLY A 19 22.73 8.84 6.48
C GLY A 19 22.05 8.39 5.17
N GLU A 20 22.47 8.90 4.02
CA GLU A 20 21.98 8.40 2.72
C GLU A 20 22.92 7.36 2.10
N SER A 21 22.35 6.33 1.49
CA SER A 21 23.11 5.29 0.78
C SER A 21 22.36 4.78 -0.45
N TYR A 22 23.08 4.23 -1.42
CA TYR A 22 22.45 3.61 -2.57
C TYR A 22 21.64 2.37 -2.16
N PRO A 23 20.51 2.09 -2.83
CA PRO A 23 19.80 0.82 -2.66
C PRO A 23 20.69 -0.36 -3.08
N GLU A 24 20.82 -1.37 -2.22
CA GLU A 24 21.62 -2.56 -2.49
C GLU A 24 20.77 -3.83 -2.44
N TRP A 25 21.19 -4.89 -3.12
CA TRP A 25 20.50 -6.19 -3.07
C TRP A 25 20.51 -6.81 -1.66
N SER A 26 21.51 -6.49 -0.84
CA SER A 26 21.61 -6.88 0.56
C SER A 26 20.48 -6.31 1.42
N ASP A 27 19.94 -5.14 1.06
CA ASP A 27 18.85 -4.50 1.81
C ASP A 27 17.57 -5.37 1.79
N TYR A 28 17.36 -6.23 0.77
CA TYR A 28 16.21 -7.13 0.72
C TYR A 28 16.21 -8.21 1.80
N TYR A 29 17.34 -8.52 2.44
CA TYR A 29 17.35 -9.42 3.59
C TYR A 29 16.47 -8.88 4.72
N LEU A 30 16.42 -7.57 4.90
CA LEU A 30 15.54 -6.92 5.89
C LEU A 30 14.06 -7.15 5.56
N ALA A 31 13.69 -7.12 4.27
CA ALA A 31 12.32 -7.44 3.84
C ALA A 31 11.94 -8.90 4.16
N LEU A 32 12.88 -9.84 3.99
CA LEU A 32 12.66 -11.24 4.38
C LEU A 32 12.51 -11.40 5.89
N TYR A 33 13.31 -10.70 6.70
CA TYR A 33 13.15 -10.70 8.15
C TYR A 33 11.76 -10.18 8.55
N PHE A 34 11.29 -9.09 7.95
CA PHE A 34 9.93 -8.60 8.18
C PHE A 34 8.86 -9.62 7.76
N ALA A 35 9.00 -10.24 6.59
CA ALA A 35 8.06 -11.27 6.11
C ALA A 35 7.91 -12.44 7.09
N LEU A 36 8.99 -12.84 7.77
CA LEU A 36 8.97 -13.88 8.80
C LEU A 36 8.48 -13.37 10.16
N ALA A 37 8.72 -12.10 10.48
CA ALA A 37 8.30 -11.48 11.73
C ALA A 37 6.78 -11.18 11.77
N PHE A 38 6.16 -10.84 10.64
CA PHE A 38 4.73 -10.50 10.58
C PHE A 38 3.80 -11.61 11.09
N PRO A 39 3.94 -12.90 10.69
CA PRO A 39 3.17 -13.99 11.27
C PRO A 39 3.28 -14.07 12.80
N LEU A 40 4.50 -13.92 13.34
CA LEU A 40 4.75 -13.96 14.77
C LEU A 40 4.10 -12.78 15.49
N GLY A 41 4.25 -11.57 14.93
CA GLY A 41 3.61 -10.35 15.44
C GLY A 41 2.09 -10.47 15.42
N ARG A 42 1.51 -11.00 14.35
CA ARG A 42 0.06 -11.26 14.25
C ARG A 42 -0.40 -12.21 15.33
N TRP A 43 0.28 -13.35 15.48
CA TRP A 43 -0.06 -14.35 16.50
C TRP A 43 0.00 -13.75 17.92
N LEU A 44 1.04 -12.97 18.22
CA LEU A 44 1.21 -12.34 19.52
C LEU A 44 0.10 -11.33 19.82
N LEU A 45 -0.21 -10.45 18.85
CA LEU A 45 -1.26 -9.45 19.00
C LEU A 45 -2.66 -10.11 19.05
N ASP A 46 -2.89 -11.17 18.28
CA ASP A 46 -4.12 -11.97 18.36
C ASP A 46 -4.31 -12.51 19.79
N ALA A 47 -3.28 -13.16 20.35
CA ALA A 47 -3.34 -13.79 21.67
C ALA A 47 -3.46 -12.77 22.82
N LEU A 48 -2.75 -11.65 22.75
CA LEU A 48 -2.68 -10.69 23.85
C LEU A 48 -3.77 -9.61 23.80
N VAL A 49 -4.15 -9.17 22.59
CA VAL A 49 -4.93 -7.95 22.38
C VAL A 49 -6.22 -8.22 21.60
N TYR A 50 -6.12 -8.70 20.36
CA TYR A 50 -7.26 -8.70 19.44
C TYR A 50 -8.40 -9.60 19.89
N GLN A 51 -8.11 -10.81 20.40
CA GLN A 51 -9.17 -11.68 20.91
C GLN A 51 -9.92 -11.05 22.10
N ARG A 52 -9.21 -10.38 22.99
CA ARG A 52 -9.81 -9.71 24.16
C ARG A 52 -10.68 -8.52 23.72
N LEU A 53 -10.14 -7.67 22.85
CA LEU A 53 -10.87 -6.53 22.33
C LEU A 53 -12.09 -6.97 21.52
N ALA A 54 -11.93 -7.92 20.60
CA ALA A 54 -13.03 -8.40 19.78
C ALA A 54 -14.12 -9.09 20.63
N ALA A 55 -13.76 -9.77 21.71
CA ALA A 55 -14.73 -10.32 22.66
C ALA A 55 -15.51 -9.24 23.44
N CYS A 56 -14.86 -8.11 23.78
CA CYS A 56 -15.50 -6.97 24.43
C CYS A 56 -16.41 -6.18 23.49
N PHE A 57 -15.97 -5.96 22.24
CA PHE A 57 -16.69 -5.12 21.27
C PHE A 57 -17.83 -5.85 20.54
N ILE A 58 -17.88 -7.19 20.56
CA ILE A 58 -18.91 -8.00 19.86
C ILE A 58 -19.84 -8.67 20.90
N TYR A 59 -20.97 -8.06 21.29
CA TYR A 59 -21.94 -8.63 22.28
C TYR A 59 -23.43 -8.23 22.06
N PRO A 60 -24.48 -9.06 22.39
CA PRO A 60 -24.52 -10.35 23.13
C PRO A 60 -24.71 -11.67 22.37
N ARG A 61 -24.13 -12.72 22.99
CA ARG A 61 -24.33 -14.22 23.03
C ARG A 61 -25.26 -14.99 22.06
N LYS A 62 -26.22 -14.39 21.35
CA LYS A 62 -27.20 -15.11 20.50
C LYS A 62 -27.00 -14.92 18.99
N VAL A 63 -25.85 -14.41 18.58
CA VAL A 63 -25.54 -14.20 17.16
C VAL A 63 -25.11 -15.52 16.53
N LYS A 64 -25.91 -16.03 15.58
CA LYS A 64 -25.52 -17.11 14.66
C LYS A 64 -24.15 -16.75 14.05
N ASP A 65 -23.23 -17.69 13.99
CA ASP A 65 -21.87 -17.51 13.44
C ASP A 65 -20.91 -16.60 14.24
N ARG A 66 -21.10 -16.47 15.57
CA ARG A 66 -20.20 -15.69 16.45
C ARG A 66 -18.71 -15.98 16.24
N LYS A 67 -18.31 -17.26 16.13
CA LYS A 67 -16.91 -17.65 15.91
C LYS A 67 -16.35 -17.06 14.61
N LYS A 68 -17.14 -17.09 13.53
CA LYS A 68 -16.78 -16.55 12.22
C LYS A 68 -16.66 -15.03 12.25
N LYS A 69 -17.59 -14.34 12.92
CA LYS A 69 -17.51 -12.89 13.12
C LYS A 69 -16.30 -12.48 13.95
N LEU A 70 -15.97 -13.24 15.00
CA LEU A 70 -14.78 -13.00 15.82
C LEU A 70 -13.51 -13.12 14.97
N LEU A 71 -13.38 -14.18 14.17
CA LEU A 71 -12.24 -14.40 13.28
C LEU A 71 -12.07 -13.26 12.26
N LYS A 72 -13.18 -12.84 11.62
CA LYS A 72 -13.16 -11.70 10.68
C LYS A 72 -12.77 -10.40 11.37
N ALA A 73 -13.22 -10.19 12.60
CA ALA A 73 -12.86 -9.01 13.37
C ALA A 73 -11.38 -8.99 13.75
N THR A 74 -10.81 -10.11 14.21
CA THR A 74 -9.38 -10.19 14.51
C THR A 74 -8.52 -10.02 13.26
N GLU A 75 -8.95 -10.58 12.11
CA GLU A 75 -8.29 -10.33 10.81
C GLU A 75 -8.30 -8.84 10.44
N SER A 76 -9.44 -8.16 10.59
CA SER A 76 -9.54 -6.72 10.35
C SER A 76 -8.74 -5.89 11.34
N MET A 77 -8.62 -6.30 12.61
CA MET A 77 -7.77 -5.62 13.59
C MET A 77 -6.28 -5.72 13.24
N TRP A 78 -5.83 -6.90 12.78
CA TRP A 78 -4.46 -7.08 12.29
C TRP A 78 -4.17 -6.15 11.11
N LYS A 79 -5.04 -6.18 10.09
CA LYS A 79 -4.91 -5.33 8.90
C LYS A 79 -4.94 -3.84 9.27
N LEU A 80 -5.87 -3.41 10.13
CA LEU A 80 -5.96 -2.02 10.60
C LEU A 80 -4.68 -1.58 11.31
N THR A 81 -4.14 -2.42 12.20
CA THR A 81 -2.91 -2.12 12.93
C THR A 81 -1.74 -1.96 11.97
N TYR A 82 -1.59 -2.87 11.01
CA TYR A 82 -0.57 -2.78 9.98
C TYR A 82 -0.72 -1.50 9.14
N TYR A 83 -1.88 -1.29 8.50
CA TYR A 83 -2.07 -0.14 7.60
C TYR A 83 -1.94 1.20 8.30
N THR A 84 -2.35 1.29 9.57
CA THR A 84 -2.18 2.51 10.36
C THR A 84 -0.70 2.78 10.65
N ALA A 85 0.05 1.73 11.03
CA ALA A 85 1.48 1.86 11.29
C ALA A 85 2.28 2.14 10.00
N SER A 86 1.94 1.47 8.91
CA SER A 86 2.60 1.64 7.62
C SER A 86 2.34 3.03 7.03
N GLU A 87 1.10 3.53 7.12
CA GLU A 87 0.74 4.87 6.65
C GLU A 87 1.43 5.96 7.47
N ALA A 88 1.38 5.86 8.81
CA ALA A 88 2.07 6.80 9.68
C ALA A 88 3.58 6.82 9.39
N PHE A 89 4.18 5.65 9.15
CA PHE A 89 5.59 5.56 8.81
C PHE A 89 5.90 6.10 7.41
N ALA A 90 5.04 5.85 6.41
CA ALA A 90 5.21 6.36 5.06
C ALA A 90 5.22 7.90 5.07
N LEU A 91 4.23 8.52 5.74
CA LEU A 91 4.16 9.97 5.89
C LEU A 91 5.38 10.52 6.64
N TYR A 92 5.82 9.86 7.72
CA TYR A 92 7.03 10.26 8.45
C TYR A 92 8.29 10.24 7.57
N ALA A 93 8.47 9.16 6.80
CA ALA A 93 9.66 8.95 5.98
C ALA A 93 9.69 9.85 4.73
N THR A 94 8.53 10.21 4.16
CA THR A 94 8.48 11.01 2.92
C THR A 94 8.22 12.49 3.14
N ALA A 95 7.51 12.91 4.18
CA ALA A 95 7.04 14.31 4.29
C ALA A 95 8.16 15.36 4.43
N ARG A 96 9.37 14.94 4.84
CA ARG A 96 10.54 15.83 4.98
C ARG A 96 11.46 15.82 3.77
N GLU A 97 11.17 14.97 2.78
CA GLU A 97 11.98 14.85 1.59
C GLU A 97 11.76 16.04 0.65
N PRO A 98 12.81 16.64 0.07
CA PRO A 98 12.70 17.84 -0.74
C PRO A 98 11.88 17.63 -2.02
N TRP A 99 11.82 16.40 -2.51
CA TRP A 99 11.06 16.00 -3.69
C TRP A 99 9.59 15.68 -3.40
N PHE A 100 9.15 15.62 -2.13
CA PHE A 100 7.79 15.20 -1.76
C PHE A 100 6.68 16.06 -2.39
N ALA A 101 6.90 17.38 -2.46
CA ALA A 101 5.90 18.33 -2.96
C ALA A 101 5.88 18.50 -4.49
N SER A 102 6.88 17.97 -5.20
CA SER A 102 7.03 18.15 -6.64
C SER A 102 7.21 16.82 -7.35
N SER A 103 6.22 16.44 -8.15
CA SER A 103 6.28 15.21 -8.93
C SER A 103 7.32 15.25 -10.05
N HIS A 104 7.90 16.42 -10.36
CA HIS A 104 9.08 16.54 -11.24
C HIS A 104 10.36 16.15 -10.49
N GLY A 105 10.47 16.55 -9.22
CA GLY A 105 11.61 16.26 -8.34
C GLY A 105 11.83 14.76 -8.06
N TYR A 106 10.84 13.91 -8.36
CA TYR A 106 10.97 12.45 -8.28
C TYR A 106 12.07 11.89 -9.19
N TRP A 107 12.43 12.61 -10.26
CA TRP A 107 13.34 12.11 -11.31
C TRP A 107 14.66 12.87 -11.39
N GLU A 108 14.83 13.92 -10.58
CA GLU A 108 16.07 14.68 -10.53
C GLU A 108 17.24 13.79 -10.12
N ARG A 109 18.17 13.57 -11.07
CA ARG A 109 19.35 12.70 -10.98
C ARG A 109 19.03 11.20 -11.05
N TRP A 110 17.83 10.83 -11.47
CA TRP A 110 17.48 9.44 -11.77
C TRP A 110 18.36 8.93 -12.93
N PRO A 111 18.86 7.67 -12.89
CA PRO A 111 18.61 6.60 -11.92
C PRO A 111 19.54 6.58 -10.69
N GLY A 112 20.41 7.57 -10.51
CA GLY A 112 21.45 7.61 -9.48
C GLY A 112 20.99 8.15 -8.12
N HIS A 113 19.78 7.83 -7.67
CA HIS A 113 19.28 8.31 -6.38
C HIS A 113 19.89 7.54 -5.20
N THR A 114 20.27 8.29 -4.16
CA THR A 114 20.55 7.78 -2.81
C THR A 114 19.28 7.80 -1.98
N MET A 115 19.18 6.88 -1.01
CA MET A 115 18.00 6.71 -0.18
C MET A 115 18.34 6.84 1.30
N THR A 116 17.48 7.53 2.03
CA THR A 116 17.55 7.66 3.49
C THR A 116 17.25 6.31 4.16
N HIS A 117 17.76 6.14 5.40
CA HIS A 117 17.52 4.92 6.16
C HIS A 117 16.04 4.67 6.43
N GLU A 118 15.27 5.73 6.64
CA GLU A 118 13.82 5.71 6.86
C GLU A 118 13.09 5.14 5.64
N LEU A 119 13.44 5.59 4.43
CA LEU A 119 12.87 5.06 3.19
C LEU A 119 13.29 3.60 2.95
N LYS A 120 14.54 3.23 3.27
CA LYS A 120 14.99 1.82 3.19
C LYS A 120 14.16 0.93 4.11
N LEU A 121 13.96 1.38 5.34
CA LEU A 121 13.16 0.67 6.33
C LEU A 121 11.68 0.60 5.91
N LEU A 122 11.11 1.68 5.37
CA LEU A 122 9.74 1.70 4.85
C LEU A 122 9.55 0.67 3.72
N TYR A 123 10.43 0.69 2.71
CA TYR A 123 10.36 -0.22 1.57
C TYR A 123 10.49 -1.69 1.98
N THR A 124 11.43 -1.98 2.88
CA THR A 124 11.65 -3.35 3.35
C THR A 124 10.54 -3.82 4.28
N PHE A 125 10.00 -2.94 5.12
CA PHE A 125 8.84 -3.21 5.97
C PHE A 125 7.60 -3.55 5.13
N GLN A 126 7.23 -2.69 4.17
CA GLN A 126 6.08 -2.94 3.31
C GLN A 126 6.30 -4.10 2.35
N GLY A 127 7.50 -4.22 1.76
CA GLY A 127 7.86 -5.35 0.91
C GLY A 127 7.74 -6.69 1.65
N GLY A 128 8.23 -6.75 2.89
CA GLY A 128 8.07 -7.91 3.76
C GLY A 128 6.60 -8.24 4.04
N PHE A 129 5.76 -7.23 4.25
CA PHE A 129 4.33 -7.44 4.48
C PHE A 129 3.63 -7.99 3.24
N TYR A 130 3.95 -7.49 2.05
CA TYR A 130 3.36 -7.99 0.81
C TYR A 130 3.79 -9.44 0.52
N VAL A 131 5.05 -9.80 0.80
CA VAL A 131 5.54 -11.18 0.71
C VAL A 131 4.82 -12.09 1.71
N TYR A 132 4.73 -11.68 2.98
CA TYR A 132 3.93 -12.38 3.99
C TYR A 132 2.47 -12.54 3.55
N SER A 133 1.88 -11.49 2.99
CA SER A 133 0.47 -11.46 2.60
C SER A 133 0.16 -12.43 1.47
N VAL A 134 1.11 -12.75 0.59
CA VAL A 134 0.93 -13.84 -0.41
C VAL A 134 0.72 -15.18 0.29
N ALA A 135 1.56 -15.51 1.27
CA ALA A 135 1.40 -16.73 2.06
C ALA A 135 0.09 -16.70 2.87
N ALA A 136 -0.25 -15.55 3.45
CA ALA A 136 -1.51 -15.38 4.17
C ALA A 136 -2.72 -15.58 3.25
N LEU A 137 -2.73 -15.01 2.04
CA LEU A 137 -3.80 -15.19 1.05
C LEU A 137 -3.98 -16.65 0.63
N LEU A 138 -2.89 -17.40 0.52
CA LEU A 138 -2.93 -18.81 0.11
C LEU A 138 -3.42 -19.74 1.22
N VAL A 139 -3.13 -19.44 2.48
CA VAL A 139 -3.27 -20.41 3.59
C VAL A 139 -4.19 -19.94 4.72
N TRP A 140 -4.23 -18.64 5.02
CA TRP A 140 -4.90 -18.09 6.21
C TRP A 140 -6.15 -17.25 5.92
N GLU A 141 -6.16 -16.49 4.82
CA GLU A 141 -7.26 -15.55 4.56
C GLU A 141 -8.47 -16.25 3.94
N THR A 142 -9.66 -15.71 4.25
CA THR A 142 -10.90 -16.22 3.67
C THR A 142 -10.90 -15.96 2.16
N ARG A 143 -10.97 -17.03 1.36
CA ARG A 143 -11.08 -16.92 -0.09
C ARG A 143 -12.37 -16.21 -0.49
N ARG A 144 -12.27 -15.26 -1.41
CA ARG A 144 -13.38 -14.45 -1.95
C ARG A 144 -13.39 -14.56 -3.48
N LYS A 145 -14.49 -14.10 -4.10
CA LYS A 145 -14.67 -14.15 -5.57
C LYS A 145 -13.60 -13.39 -6.35
N ASP A 146 -12.95 -12.40 -5.74
CA ASP A 146 -11.86 -11.62 -6.32
C ASP A 146 -10.46 -12.16 -6.00
N PHE A 147 -10.33 -13.39 -5.52
CA PHE A 147 -9.04 -13.99 -5.12
C PHE A 147 -7.95 -13.85 -6.19
N SER A 148 -8.23 -14.20 -7.46
CA SER A 148 -7.23 -14.11 -8.53
C SER A 148 -6.83 -12.68 -8.84
N VAL A 149 -7.77 -11.73 -8.72
CA VAL A 149 -7.52 -10.29 -8.90
C VAL A 149 -6.62 -9.78 -7.79
N MET A 150 -6.89 -10.19 -6.53
CA MET A 150 -6.07 -9.85 -5.37
C MET A 150 -4.67 -10.46 -5.49
N MET A 151 -4.54 -11.73 -5.86
CA MET A 151 -3.24 -12.37 -6.07
C MET A 151 -2.42 -11.66 -7.17
N THR A 152 -3.06 -11.29 -8.28
CA THR A 152 -2.43 -10.51 -9.35
C THR A 152 -1.91 -9.16 -8.83
N HIS A 153 -2.70 -8.47 -8.01
CA HIS A 153 -2.27 -7.24 -7.35
C HIS A 153 -1.04 -7.47 -6.47
N HIS A 154 -1.04 -8.49 -5.61
CA HIS A 154 0.13 -8.78 -4.76
C HIS A 154 1.40 -9.03 -5.57
N VAL A 155 1.31 -9.79 -6.67
CA VAL A 155 2.46 -10.02 -7.56
C VAL A 155 2.94 -8.72 -8.18
N ILE A 156 2.04 -7.90 -8.74
CA ILE A 156 2.37 -6.60 -9.33
C ILE A 156 3.03 -5.69 -8.29
N THR A 157 2.46 -5.59 -7.09
CA THR A 157 2.95 -4.72 -6.03
C THR A 157 4.32 -5.17 -5.50
N ILE A 158 4.57 -6.48 -5.33
CA ILE A 158 5.90 -6.99 -4.95
C ILE A 158 6.94 -6.62 -6.02
N VAL A 159 6.61 -6.80 -7.31
CA VAL A 159 7.50 -6.45 -8.41
C VAL A 159 7.73 -4.94 -8.47
N LEU A 160 6.71 -4.11 -8.23
CA LEU A 160 6.83 -2.65 -8.17
C LEU A 160 7.70 -2.20 -7.00
N ILE A 161 7.51 -2.74 -5.79
CA ILE A 161 8.30 -2.41 -4.60
C ILE A 161 9.76 -2.81 -4.83
N ALA A 162 10.02 -4.05 -5.21
CA ALA A 162 11.37 -4.53 -5.45
C ALA A 162 12.04 -3.78 -6.60
N GLY A 163 11.36 -3.67 -7.75
CA GLY A 163 11.88 -2.98 -8.93
C GLY A 163 12.21 -1.52 -8.63
N SER A 164 11.26 -0.75 -8.10
CA SER A 164 11.47 0.68 -7.83
C SER A 164 12.56 0.96 -6.81
N PHE A 165 12.76 0.06 -5.84
CA PHE A 165 13.85 0.13 -4.88
C PHE A 165 15.22 0.10 -5.60
N ILE A 166 15.50 -0.94 -6.38
CA ILE A 166 16.83 -1.12 -6.98
C ILE A 166 17.07 -0.24 -8.21
N THR A 167 16.01 0.20 -8.89
CA THR A 167 16.12 1.05 -10.09
C THR A 167 16.08 2.55 -9.77
N GLY A 168 16.03 2.94 -8.49
CA GLY A 168 15.98 4.34 -8.10
C GLY A 168 14.63 5.03 -8.34
N CYS A 169 13.58 4.29 -8.73
CA CYS A 169 12.22 4.85 -8.90
C CYS A 169 11.49 5.01 -7.55
N PHE A 170 12.20 4.82 -6.43
CA PHE A 170 11.60 4.70 -5.11
C PHE A 170 10.91 5.97 -4.62
N ARG A 171 11.30 7.15 -5.12
CA ARG A 171 10.66 8.43 -4.80
C ARG A 171 9.18 8.43 -5.22
N ALA A 172 8.91 8.08 -6.48
CA ALA A 172 7.53 7.89 -6.94
C ALA A 172 6.88 6.69 -6.22
N GLY A 173 7.61 5.59 -6.05
CA GLY A 173 7.09 4.38 -5.42
C GLY A 173 6.67 4.56 -3.95
N SER A 174 7.36 5.38 -3.15
CA SER A 174 6.99 5.60 -1.74
C SER A 174 5.66 6.34 -1.63
N LEU A 175 5.37 7.23 -2.58
CA LEU A 175 4.08 7.89 -2.67
C LEU A 175 3.00 6.92 -3.12
N VAL A 176 3.31 5.98 -4.04
CA VAL A 176 2.39 4.88 -4.34
C VAL A 176 2.04 4.13 -3.06
N LEU A 177 3.02 3.74 -2.25
CA LEU A 177 2.77 3.03 -0.99
C LEU A 177 1.82 3.80 -0.05
N ALA A 178 2.11 5.08 0.23
CA ALA A 178 1.27 5.92 1.09
C ALA A 178 -0.17 6.08 0.56
N LEU A 179 -0.33 6.37 -0.74
CA LEU A 179 -1.66 6.57 -1.33
C LEU A 179 -2.57 5.34 -1.21
N HIS A 180 -1.99 4.14 -1.17
CA HIS A 180 -2.76 2.91 -1.12
C HIS A 180 -3.11 2.54 0.32
N ASP A 181 -2.16 2.59 1.25
CA ASP A 181 -2.40 2.20 2.64
C ASP A 181 -3.43 3.10 3.34
N ALA A 182 -3.44 4.41 3.04
CA ALA A 182 -4.37 5.38 3.64
C ALA A 182 -5.85 4.98 3.52
N SER A 183 -6.29 4.52 2.35
CA SER A 183 -7.68 4.08 2.14
C SER A 183 -8.00 2.80 2.91
N ASP A 184 -7.04 1.92 3.11
CA ASP A 184 -7.28 0.60 3.71
C ASP A 184 -7.45 0.70 5.23
N VAL A 185 -6.88 1.73 5.87
CA VAL A 185 -7.19 2.11 7.26
C VAL A 185 -8.70 2.37 7.43
N LEU A 186 -9.30 3.13 6.52
CA LEU A 186 -10.74 3.45 6.57
C LEU A 186 -11.61 2.21 6.28
N LEU A 187 -11.17 1.35 5.36
CA LEU A 187 -11.86 0.10 5.04
C LEU A 187 -11.94 -0.84 6.25
N GLU A 188 -10.81 -1.09 6.91
CA GLU A 188 -10.77 -1.99 8.07
C GLU A 188 -11.51 -1.40 9.27
N SER A 189 -11.45 -0.07 9.45
CA SER A 189 -12.26 0.63 10.44
C SER A 189 -13.76 0.44 10.20
N ALA A 190 -14.23 0.56 8.96
CA ALA A 190 -15.63 0.34 8.61
C ALA A 190 -16.10 -1.10 8.90
N LYS A 191 -15.26 -2.10 8.60
CA LYS A 191 -15.54 -3.51 8.92
C LYS A 191 -15.65 -3.74 10.43
N LEU A 192 -14.73 -3.20 11.22
CA LEU A 192 -14.76 -3.35 12.68
C LEU A 192 -16.00 -2.70 13.29
N LEU A 193 -16.36 -1.49 12.84
CA LEU A 193 -17.58 -0.82 13.28
C LEU A 193 -18.82 -1.64 12.90
N LYS A 194 -18.85 -2.24 11.71
CA LYS A 194 -19.94 -3.14 11.31
C LYS A 194 -20.02 -4.38 12.20
N TYR A 195 -18.89 -4.98 12.54
CA TYR A 195 -18.85 -6.16 13.42
C TYR A 195 -19.26 -5.85 14.86
N SER A 196 -19.03 -4.62 15.33
CA SER A 196 -19.50 -4.14 16.64
C SER A 196 -21.00 -3.85 16.70
N GLY A 197 -21.70 -3.83 15.55
CA GLY A 197 -23.13 -3.48 15.47
C GLY A 197 -23.40 -1.96 15.37
N SER A 198 -22.36 -1.13 15.24
CA SER A 198 -22.51 0.31 15.00
C SER A 198 -22.76 0.57 13.51
N ASP A 199 -24.03 0.48 13.08
CA ASP A 199 -24.38 0.67 11.67
C ASP A 199 -24.08 2.10 11.18
N VAL A 200 -24.38 3.13 11.98
CA VAL A 200 -24.09 4.53 11.61
C VAL A 200 -22.58 4.76 11.47
N GLY A 201 -21.79 4.27 12.42
CA GLY A 201 -20.34 4.39 12.37
C GLY A 201 -19.75 3.65 11.17
N ALA A 202 -20.21 2.43 10.91
CA ALA A 202 -19.79 1.65 9.75
C ALA A 202 -20.12 2.37 8.43
N SER A 203 -21.30 2.97 8.33
CA SER A 203 -21.73 3.73 7.15
C SER A 203 -20.88 4.97 6.90
N ILE A 204 -20.57 5.74 7.96
CA ILE A 204 -19.70 6.92 7.85
C ILE A 204 -18.28 6.50 7.44
N ALA A 205 -17.70 5.50 8.10
CA ALA A 205 -16.36 5.00 7.78
C ALA A 205 -16.29 4.42 6.36
N PHE A 206 -17.33 3.71 5.92
CA PHE A 206 -17.40 3.19 4.55
C PHE A 206 -17.52 4.29 3.50
N ALA A 207 -18.28 5.36 3.78
CA ALA A 207 -18.36 6.53 2.90
C ALA A 207 -17.02 7.27 2.80
N LEU A 208 -16.32 7.45 3.92
CA LEU A 208 -14.96 8.01 3.94
C LEU A 208 -13.97 7.13 3.18
N PHE A 209 -14.06 5.81 3.35
CA PHE A 209 -13.29 4.85 2.56
C PHE A 209 -13.53 5.03 1.07
N ALA A 210 -14.80 5.04 0.61
CA ALA A 210 -15.13 5.21 -0.80
C ALA A 210 -14.63 6.55 -1.35
N LEU A 211 -14.77 7.65 -0.58
CA LEU A 211 -14.23 8.95 -0.96
C LEU A 211 -12.71 8.93 -1.08
N SER A 212 -12.01 8.36 -0.10
CA SER A 212 -10.55 8.23 -0.14
C SER A 212 -10.09 7.39 -1.33
N TRP A 213 -10.79 6.31 -1.67
CA TRP A 213 -10.47 5.46 -2.81
C TRP A 213 -10.51 6.25 -4.12
N LEU A 214 -11.58 7.03 -4.31
CA LEU A 214 -11.74 7.89 -5.48
C LEU A 214 -10.61 8.93 -5.56
N LEU A 215 -10.38 9.67 -4.47
CA LEU A 215 -9.40 10.76 -4.44
C LEU A 215 -7.96 10.25 -4.60
N LEU A 216 -7.57 9.19 -3.88
CA LEU A 216 -6.19 8.73 -3.83
C LEU A 216 -5.84 7.82 -5.01
N ARG A 217 -6.69 6.82 -5.31
CA ARG A 217 -6.38 5.76 -6.30
C ARG A 217 -6.88 6.05 -7.72
N LEU A 218 -7.93 6.86 -7.88
CA LEU A 218 -8.50 7.18 -9.20
C LEU A 218 -8.27 8.62 -9.66
N ILE A 219 -7.88 9.52 -8.75
CA ILE A 219 -7.53 10.90 -9.09
C ILE A 219 -6.03 11.12 -8.89
N TYR A 220 -5.54 11.08 -7.67
CA TYR A 220 -4.14 11.40 -7.39
C TYR A 220 -3.17 10.45 -8.08
N PHE A 221 -3.39 9.13 -7.96
CA PHE A 221 -2.53 8.12 -8.55
C PHE A 221 -2.35 8.27 -10.08
N PRO A 222 -3.40 8.33 -10.92
CA PRO A 222 -3.21 8.50 -12.37
C PRO A 222 -2.73 9.90 -12.77
N PHE A 223 -3.29 10.97 -12.20
CA PHE A 223 -3.03 12.34 -12.68
C PHE A 223 -1.76 12.98 -12.12
N TRP A 224 -1.20 12.46 -11.01
CA TRP A 224 0.07 12.94 -10.47
C TRP A 224 1.18 11.89 -10.57
N ILE A 225 0.95 10.66 -10.12
CA ILE A 225 2.01 9.64 -10.09
C ILE A 225 2.26 9.06 -11.48
N ILE A 226 1.23 8.51 -12.13
CA ILE A 226 1.38 7.93 -13.47
C ILE A 226 1.83 9.02 -14.45
N TRP A 227 1.20 10.20 -14.40
CA TRP A 227 1.64 11.36 -15.17
C TRP A 227 3.14 11.65 -14.98
N SER A 228 3.62 11.72 -13.74
CA SER A 228 5.03 11.95 -13.45
C SER A 228 5.93 10.85 -14.02
N THR A 229 5.56 9.58 -13.83
CA THR A 229 6.33 8.43 -14.32
C THR A 229 6.33 8.31 -15.85
N SER A 230 5.30 8.83 -16.51
CA SER A 230 5.13 8.79 -17.97
C SER A 230 5.71 10.01 -18.67
N TYR A 231 5.59 11.21 -18.09
CA TYR A 231 5.98 12.46 -18.74
C TYR A 231 7.21 13.10 -18.11
N HIS A 232 7.20 13.42 -16.81
CA HIS A 232 8.34 14.07 -16.16
C HIS A 232 9.61 13.20 -16.21
N CYS A 233 9.45 11.88 -16.08
CA CYS A 233 10.56 10.93 -16.20
C CYS A 233 11.26 10.98 -17.57
N MET A 234 10.55 11.32 -18.66
CA MET A 234 11.12 11.37 -20.01
C MET A 234 12.22 12.43 -20.15
N GLU A 235 12.17 13.50 -19.36
CA GLU A 235 13.20 14.56 -19.36
C GLU A 235 14.55 14.06 -18.83
N PHE A 236 14.53 13.02 -17.99
CA PHE A 236 15.71 12.43 -17.36
C PHE A 236 16.10 11.07 -17.99
N LEU A 237 15.30 10.59 -18.94
CA LEU A 237 15.49 9.30 -19.60
C LEU A 237 16.56 9.39 -20.70
N ASP A 238 17.67 8.68 -20.51
CA ASP A 238 18.64 8.45 -21.59
C ASP A 238 18.14 7.32 -22.53
N PHE A 239 17.59 7.70 -23.68
CA PHE A 239 17.10 6.77 -24.71
C PHE A 239 18.19 5.89 -25.32
N ARG A 240 19.48 6.23 -25.16
CA ARG A 240 20.59 5.37 -25.61
C ARG A 240 20.86 4.24 -24.62
N ASN A 241 20.45 4.41 -23.36
CA ASN A 241 20.60 3.41 -22.33
C ASN A 241 19.42 2.43 -22.33
N VAL A 242 19.61 1.29 -22.99
CA VAL A 242 18.60 0.22 -23.10
C VAL A 242 18.07 -0.25 -21.73
N LYS A 243 18.89 -0.21 -20.66
CA LYS A 243 18.43 -0.61 -19.32
C LYS A 243 17.41 0.39 -18.78
N THR A 244 17.72 1.67 -18.87
CA THR A 244 16.87 2.77 -18.40
C THR A 244 15.54 2.81 -19.16
N VAL A 245 15.57 2.60 -20.48
CA VAL A 245 14.37 2.50 -21.33
C VAL A 245 13.50 1.30 -20.93
N LYS A 246 14.09 0.13 -20.68
CA LYS A 246 13.34 -1.04 -20.20
C LYS A 246 12.67 -0.79 -18.85
N ILE A 247 13.39 -0.19 -17.91
CA ILE A 247 12.84 0.16 -16.59
C ILE A 247 11.63 1.08 -16.74
N TYR A 248 11.74 2.13 -17.57
CA TYR A 248 10.65 3.05 -17.85
C TYR A 248 9.37 2.34 -18.33
N TYR A 249 9.46 1.48 -19.35
CA TYR A 249 8.29 0.80 -19.91
C TYR A 249 7.69 -0.24 -18.95
N VAL A 250 8.53 -1.03 -18.28
CA VAL A 250 8.07 -2.04 -17.32
C VAL A 250 7.37 -1.38 -16.13
N PHE A 251 7.98 -0.34 -15.56
CA PHE A 251 7.43 0.36 -14.41
C PHE A 251 6.07 1.01 -14.74
N ASN A 252 5.99 1.75 -15.85
CA ASN A 252 4.73 2.38 -16.28
C ASN A 252 3.64 1.34 -16.60
N THR A 253 3.99 0.21 -17.23
CA THR A 253 3.03 -0.85 -17.54
C THR A 253 2.47 -1.49 -16.26
N MET A 254 3.31 -1.71 -15.25
CA MET A 254 2.88 -2.24 -13.96
C MET A 254 1.98 -1.25 -13.20
N LEU A 255 2.29 0.05 -13.22
CA LEU A 255 1.43 1.09 -12.62
C LEU A 255 0.08 1.21 -13.34
N MET A 256 0.07 1.13 -14.67
CA MET A 256 -1.18 1.10 -15.45
C MET A 256 -1.99 -0.16 -15.15
N SER A 257 -1.35 -1.32 -15.02
CA SER A 257 -2.03 -2.56 -14.62
C SER A 257 -2.67 -2.40 -13.23
N LEU A 258 -1.95 -1.77 -12.30
CA LEU A 258 -2.47 -1.48 -10.97
C LEU A 258 -3.70 -0.55 -11.01
N LEU A 259 -3.68 0.48 -11.87
CA LEU A 259 -4.84 1.35 -12.09
C LEU A 259 -6.06 0.58 -12.61
N VAL A 260 -5.89 -0.36 -13.55
CA VAL A 260 -6.99 -1.20 -14.04
C VAL A 260 -7.64 -1.99 -12.89
N LEU A 261 -6.82 -2.54 -11.99
CA LEU A 261 -7.34 -3.23 -10.80
C LEU A 261 -8.11 -2.27 -9.88
N HIS A 262 -7.64 -1.03 -9.69
CA HIS A 262 -8.37 -0.03 -8.91
C HIS A 262 -9.73 0.34 -9.49
N VAL A 263 -9.82 0.45 -10.82
CA VAL A 263 -11.10 0.67 -11.51
C VAL A 263 -12.03 -0.51 -11.29
N TYR A 264 -11.52 -1.74 -11.36
CA TYR A 264 -12.30 -2.94 -11.05
C TYR A 264 -12.90 -2.89 -9.64
N TRP A 265 -12.10 -2.63 -8.60
CA TRP A 265 -12.61 -2.55 -7.24
C TRP A 265 -13.50 -1.33 -7.02
N TRP A 266 -13.24 -0.21 -7.69
CA TRP A 266 -14.14 0.95 -7.63
C TRP A 266 -15.55 0.61 -8.09
N VAL A 267 -15.70 -0.17 -9.18
CA VAL A 267 -17.01 -0.65 -9.62
C VAL A 267 -17.70 -1.47 -8.52
N LEU A 268 -16.96 -2.29 -7.77
CA LEU A 268 -17.51 -3.05 -6.64
C LEU A 268 -17.90 -2.16 -5.46
N ILE A 269 -17.10 -1.13 -5.16
CA ILE A 269 -17.40 -0.13 -4.13
C ILE A 269 -18.67 0.63 -4.50
N CYS A 270 -18.81 1.10 -5.75
CA CYS A 270 -20.03 1.76 -6.21
C CYS A 270 -21.25 0.85 -6.08
N ARG A 271 -21.13 -0.44 -6.42
CA ARG A 271 -22.22 -1.42 -6.22
C ARG A 271 -22.60 -1.56 -4.75
N MET A 272 -21.63 -1.57 -3.84
CA MET A 272 -21.88 -1.58 -2.39
C MET A 272 -22.58 -0.30 -1.92
N VAL A 273 -22.14 0.88 -2.38
CA VAL A 273 -22.78 2.17 -2.07
C VAL A 273 -24.24 2.20 -2.55
N LEU A 274 -24.51 1.74 -3.78
CA LEU A 274 -25.87 1.67 -4.32
C LEU A 274 -26.78 0.75 -3.48
N ARG A 275 -26.27 -0.41 -3.05
CA ARG A 275 -26.99 -1.32 -2.15
C ARG A 275 -27.25 -0.68 -0.78
N GLN A 276 -26.29 0.07 -0.26
CA GLN A 276 -26.44 0.79 1.00
C GLN A 276 -27.53 1.87 0.91
N LEU A 277 -27.60 2.60 -0.21
CA LEU A 277 -28.67 3.58 -0.45
C LEU A 277 -30.06 2.92 -0.53
N GLN A 278 -30.14 1.73 -1.12
CA GLN A 278 -31.37 0.94 -1.18
C GLN A 278 -31.79 0.39 0.21
N ASN A 279 -30.83 0.15 1.10
CA ASN A 279 -31.05 -0.42 2.43
C ASN A 279 -31.10 0.65 3.55
N ASN A 280 -31.71 1.81 3.30
CA ASN A 280 -31.82 2.93 4.25
C ASN A 280 -30.49 3.33 4.90
N GLY A 281 -29.38 3.29 4.15
CA GLY A 281 -28.07 3.71 4.61
C GLY A 281 -27.30 2.66 5.41
N THR A 282 -27.80 1.44 5.55
CA THR A 282 -27.11 0.35 6.27
C THR A 282 -26.10 -0.38 5.38
N VAL A 283 -24.87 -0.57 5.86
CA VAL A 283 -23.85 -1.33 5.12
C VAL A 283 -24.23 -2.81 5.09
N GLY A 284 -24.49 -3.35 3.89
CA GLY A 284 -24.80 -4.76 3.68
C GLY A 284 -23.57 -5.66 3.64
N ASP A 285 -23.78 -6.95 3.34
CA ASP A 285 -22.67 -7.89 3.17
C ASP A 285 -21.83 -7.58 1.93
N ASP A 286 -20.53 -7.87 2.02
CA ASP A 286 -19.56 -7.64 0.95
C ASP A 286 -19.96 -8.43 -0.31
N VAL A 287 -20.09 -7.73 -1.44
CA VAL A 287 -20.44 -8.34 -2.75
C VAL A 287 -19.48 -9.45 -3.19
N ARG A 288 -18.29 -9.51 -2.60
CA ARG A 288 -17.24 -10.49 -2.90
C ARG A 288 -17.23 -11.69 -1.96
N SER A 289 -17.92 -11.62 -0.81
CA SER A 289 -18.11 -12.84 -0.01
C SER A 289 -18.98 -13.81 -0.80
N ASP A 290 -18.58 -15.08 -0.81
CA ASP A 290 -19.48 -16.13 -1.27
C ASP A 290 -20.74 -16.07 -0.42
N SER A 291 -21.89 -16.00 -1.10
CA SER A 291 -23.17 -16.37 -0.50
C SER A 291 -23.01 -17.83 -0.11
N GLU A 292 -22.70 -18.10 1.16
CA GLU A 292 -22.75 -19.43 1.74
C GLU A 292 -24.22 -19.86 1.89
N ASP A 293 -24.92 -19.91 0.76
CA ASP A 293 -26.18 -20.62 0.60
C ASP A 293 -25.91 -21.76 -0.38
N ASP A 294 -25.40 -22.86 0.19
CA ASP A 294 -25.87 -24.23 -0.03
C ASP A 294 -25.71 -25.02 1.28
#